data_AF-A0A5C6MN23-F1
#
_entry.id   AF-A0A5C6MN23-F1
#
_cell.length_a   1.000
_cell.length_b   1.000
_cell.length_c   1.000
_cell.angle_alpha   90.00
_cell.angle_beta   90.00
_cell.angle_gamma   90.00
#
_symmetry.space_group_name_H-M   'P 1'
#
loop_
_entity.id
_entity.type
_entity.pdbx_description
1 polymer ?
#
loop_
_entity_poly.entity_id
_entity_poly.type
_entity_poly.pdbx_seq_one_letter_code
_entity_poly.pdbx_strand_id
1 'polypeptide(L)'
;MTMKLAYWDIRGLAQPIRLLLQYTGTKYEDKFYVCGEAPDYDKSCWFDEKQKLGMDFPNLPYLEDGDRKIVQSNAIMRYIARKHNLCGETEDEQVRVDIMENQGMDFRNGFVRLCYNPEFDKMKPGYLKMLPDVLKQFSAFLGENKWFAGDKITFVDFIMYELLDQHRMFQPSCLDDFKNLKDLLDRFEALEEIAAYMKSDRFMKTPVNNKMARWGNKKE
;
A
#
# COMPACT_ATOMS: atom_id res chain seq x y z
N MET A 1 -13.04 4.99 -20.41
CA MET A 1 -13.06 6.22 -19.57
C MET A 1 -11.84 6.16 -18.65
N THR A 2 -11.28 7.30 -18.28
CA THR A 2 -10.14 7.38 -17.35
C THR A 2 -10.65 7.21 -15.93
N MET A 3 -10.06 6.30 -15.15
CA MET A 3 -10.42 6.16 -13.73
C MET A 3 -9.90 7.36 -12.92
N LYS A 4 -10.51 7.65 -11.77
CA LYS A 4 -10.01 8.67 -10.86
C LYS A 4 -9.76 8.08 -9.48
N LEU A 5 -8.50 8.09 -9.05
CA LEU A 5 -8.09 7.66 -7.72
C LEU A 5 -7.94 8.89 -6.83
N ALA A 6 -8.68 8.96 -5.73
CA ALA A 6 -8.60 10.06 -4.80
C ALA A 6 -8.00 9.63 -3.47
N TYR A 7 -7.02 10.38 -3.00
CA TYR A 7 -6.39 10.17 -1.70
C TYR A 7 -5.71 11.44 -1.19
N TRP A 8 -5.16 11.39 0.01
CA TRP A 8 -4.22 12.41 0.48
C TRP A 8 -2.98 12.47 -0.44
N ASP A 9 -2.33 13.64 -0.50
CA ASP A 9 -1.05 13.87 -1.19
C ASP A 9 0.14 13.24 -0.42
N ILE A 10 0.01 11.93 -0.18
CA ILE A 10 0.97 11.07 0.50
C ILE A 10 0.92 9.67 -0.15
N ARG A 11 1.95 8.86 0.10
CA ARG A 11 2.04 7.49 -0.38
C ARG A 11 0.92 6.63 0.22
N GLY A 12 0.92 6.48 1.55
CA GLY A 12 -0.16 5.91 2.38
C GLY A 12 -0.88 4.69 1.81
N LEU A 13 -2.20 4.62 1.99
CA LEU A 13 -3.02 3.48 1.53
C LEU A 13 -3.20 3.40 0.01
N ALA A 14 -2.92 4.49 -0.72
CA ALA A 14 -3.17 4.55 -2.15
C ALA A 14 -2.01 4.01 -2.99
N GLN A 15 -0.80 3.87 -2.43
CA GLN A 15 0.35 3.45 -3.20
C GLN A 15 0.22 2.04 -3.82
N PRO A 16 -0.28 1.00 -3.12
CA PRO A 16 -0.54 -0.29 -3.75
C PRO A 16 -1.50 -0.17 -4.94
N ILE A 17 -2.49 0.71 -4.83
CA ILE A 17 -3.49 0.97 -5.88
C ILE A 17 -2.83 1.65 -7.09
N ARG A 18 -1.99 2.67 -6.86
CA ARG A 18 -1.22 3.32 -7.93
C ARG A 18 -0.32 2.33 -8.65
N LEU A 19 0.43 1.51 -7.90
CA LEU A 19 1.29 0.48 -8.48
C LEU A 19 0.49 -0.52 -9.33
N LEU A 20 -0.67 -0.98 -8.85
CA LEU A 20 -1.53 -1.90 -9.59
C LEU A 20 -2.14 -1.27 -10.85
N LEU A 21 -2.57 -0.01 -10.78
CA LEU A 21 -3.07 0.73 -11.94
C LEU A 21 -1.98 0.89 -13.02
N GLN A 22 -0.75 1.17 -12.61
CA GLN A 22 0.41 1.26 -13.52
C GLN A 22 0.73 -0.09 -14.15
N TYR A 23 0.85 -1.15 -13.34
CA TYR A 23 1.11 -2.50 -13.83
C TYR A 23 0.07 -3.01 -14.83
N THR A 24 -1.20 -2.69 -14.61
CA THR A 24 -2.29 -3.10 -15.51
C THR A 24 -2.44 -2.21 -16.75
N GLY A 25 -1.61 -1.17 -16.90
CA GLY A 25 -1.75 -0.18 -17.97
C GLY A 25 -3.06 0.61 -17.89
N THR A 26 -3.74 0.61 -16.74
CA THR A 26 -5.04 1.27 -16.57
C THR A 26 -4.85 2.78 -16.56
N LYS A 27 -5.54 3.48 -17.47
CA LYS A 27 -5.52 4.94 -17.50
C LYS A 27 -6.26 5.50 -16.29
N TYR A 28 -5.57 6.28 -15.47
CA TYR A 28 -6.14 6.93 -14.31
C TYR A 28 -5.51 8.31 -14.03
N GLU A 29 -6.29 9.14 -13.35
CA GLU A 29 -5.87 10.43 -12.79
C GLU A 29 -5.91 10.38 -11.26
N ASP A 30 -4.95 11.03 -10.60
CA ASP A 30 -4.96 11.22 -9.16
C ASP A 30 -5.72 12.51 -8.80
N LYS A 31 -6.62 12.43 -7.82
CA LYS A 31 -7.13 13.59 -7.08
C LYS A 31 -6.48 13.61 -5.71
N PHE A 32 -5.65 14.62 -5.48
CA PHE A 32 -4.96 14.79 -4.21
C PHE A 32 -5.71 15.74 -3.28
N TYR A 33 -5.89 15.31 -2.04
CA TYR A 33 -6.26 16.17 -0.92
C TYR A 33 -5.01 16.53 -0.12
N VAL A 34 -4.86 17.78 0.29
CA VAL A 34 -3.66 18.25 1.01
C VAL A 34 -4.06 18.63 2.42
N CYS A 35 -3.41 18.01 3.41
CA CYS A 35 -3.55 18.40 4.81
C CYS A 35 -2.77 19.70 5.07
N GLY A 36 -3.34 20.63 5.83
CA GLY A 36 -2.68 21.87 6.26
C GLY A 36 -1.47 21.64 7.15
N GLU A 37 -0.75 22.71 7.47
CA GLU A 37 0.44 22.66 8.33
C GLU A 37 0.08 22.55 9.82
N ALA A 38 1.08 22.20 10.62
CA ALA A 38 0.98 22.24 12.08
C ALA A 38 0.77 23.69 12.57
N PRO A 39 0.10 23.89 13.73
CA PRO A 39 -0.45 22.86 14.62
C PRO A 39 -1.85 22.35 14.22
N ASP A 40 -2.53 23.04 13.30
CA ASP A 40 -3.97 22.84 13.06
C ASP A 40 -4.26 21.63 12.17
N TYR A 41 -3.35 21.29 11.25
CA TYR A 41 -3.50 20.17 10.32
C TYR A 41 -4.86 20.18 9.61
N ASP A 42 -5.21 21.34 9.03
CA ASP A 42 -6.52 21.54 8.40
C ASP A 42 -6.81 20.48 7.34
N LYS A 43 -8.03 19.93 7.39
CA LYS A 43 -8.51 18.87 6.50
C LYS A 43 -9.84 19.25 5.84
N SER A 44 -10.22 20.52 5.90
CA SER A 44 -11.42 21.09 5.28
C SER A 44 -11.57 20.67 3.81
N CYS A 45 -10.45 20.66 3.06
CA CYS A 45 -10.40 20.24 1.66
C CYS A 45 -11.07 18.89 1.38
N TRP A 46 -11.03 17.96 2.33
CA TRP A 46 -11.74 16.68 2.26
C TRP A 46 -13.09 16.73 2.97
N PHE A 47 -13.13 17.22 4.22
CA PHE A 47 -14.33 17.12 5.04
C PHE A 47 -15.51 17.95 4.51
N ASP A 48 -15.24 19.04 3.79
CA ASP A 48 -16.27 19.90 3.18
C ASP A 48 -16.90 19.26 1.92
N GLU A 49 -16.19 18.34 1.27
CA GLU A 49 -16.66 17.62 0.08
C GLU A 49 -17.20 16.23 0.40
N LYS A 50 -16.70 15.59 1.46
CA LYS A 50 -16.90 14.17 1.79
C LYS A 50 -18.34 13.68 1.60
N GLN A 51 -19.32 14.40 2.16
CA GLN A 51 -20.74 13.99 2.14
C GLN A 51 -21.43 14.30 0.80
N LYS A 52 -20.84 15.16 -0.03
CA LYS A 52 -21.38 15.56 -1.34
C LYS A 52 -21.05 14.56 -2.45
N LEU A 53 -20.16 13.60 -2.16
CA LEU A 53 -19.68 12.64 -3.15
C LEU A 53 -20.64 11.47 -3.43
N GLY A 54 -21.74 11.34 -2.66
CA GLY A 54 -22.77 10.32 -2.92
C GLY A 54 -22.21 8.89 -2.86
N MET A 55 -21.43 8.59 -1.82
CA MET A 55 -20.90 7.25 -1.53
C MET A 55 -21.60 6.71 -0.28
N ASP A 56 -21.82 5.39 -0.21
CA ASP A 56 -22.44 4.76 0.96
C ASP A 56 -21.60 4.91 2.23
N PHE A 57 -20.27 4.78 2.08
CA PHE A 57 -19.29 4.92 3.16
C PHE A 57 -18.18 5.89 2.74
N PRO A 58 -18.43 7.22 2.71
CA PRO A 58 -17.45 8.18 2.20
C PRO A 58 -16.11 8.07 2.94
N ASN A 59 -15.04 7.74 2.22
CA ASN A 59 -13.72 7.53 2.80
C ASN A 59 -12.60 7.72 1.77
N LEU A 60 -11.36 7.80 2.25
CA LEU A 60 -10.15 7.82 1.41
C LEU A 60 -9.32 6.54 1.69
N PRO A 61 -8.78 5.87 0.66
CA PRO A 61 -8.94 6.18 -0.76
C PRO A 61 -10.33 5.83 -1.29
N TYR A 62 -10.71 6.51 -2.37
CA TYR A 62 -11.83 6.13 -3.23
C TYR A 62 -11.40 6.09 -4.70
N LEU A 63 -12.06 5.24 -5.49
CA LEU A 63 -11.88 5.12 -6.93
C LEU A 63 -13.22 5.40 -7.63
N GLU A 64 -13.20 6.26 -8.65
CA GLU A 64 -14.32 6.46 -9.58
C GLU A 64 -13.98 5.80 -10.92
N ASP A 65 -14.89 4.95 -11.41
CA ASP A 65 -14.84 4.37 -12.76
C ASP A 65 -16.23 4.42 -13.40
N GLY A 66 -16.45 5.42 -14.26
CA GLY A 66 -17.79 5.77 -14.75
C GLY A 66 -18.71 6.11 -13.59
N ASP A 67 -19.89 5.48 -13.54
CA ASP A 67 -20.87 5.67 -12.47
C ASP A 67 -20.51 4.94 -11.17
N ARG A 68 -19.47 4.10 -11.20
CA ARG A 68 -19.09 3.28 -10.05
C ARG A 68 -18.16 4.05 -9.12
N LYS A 69 -18.55 4.13 -7.84
CA LYS A 69 -17.74 4.69 -6.76
C LYS A 69 -17.37 3.60 -5.78
N ILE A 70 -16.09 3.42 -5.54
CA ILE A 70 -15.56 2.33 -4.70
C ILE A 70 -14.70 2.95 -3.62
N VAL A 71 -14.96 2.56 -2.37
CA VAL A 71 -14.20 2.95 -1.18
C VAL A 71 -13.56 1.70 -0.57
N GLN A 72 -12.66 1.88 0.40
CA GLN A 72 -11.81 0.84 0.99
C GLN A 72 -10.69 0.36 0.06
N SER A 73 -9.44 0.48 0.50
CA SER A 73 -8.27 0.15 -0.31
C SER A 73 -8.33 -1.29 -0.85
N ASN A 74 -8.65 -2.26 0.00
CA ASN A 74 -8.72 -3.67 -0.39
C ASN A 74 -9.83 -3.94 -1.41
N ALA A 75 -11.00 -3.32 -1.26
CA ALA A 75 -12.08 -3.44 -2.24
C ALA A 75 -11.71 -2.82 -3.60
N ILE A 76 -11.01 -1.68 -3.58
CA ILE A 76 -10.47 -1.04 -4.80
C ILE A 76 -9.43 -1.96 -5.47
N MET A 77 -8.48 -2.50 -4.69
CA MET A 77 -7.48 -3.45 -5.19
C MET A 77 -8.13 -4.66 -5.84
N ARG A 78 -9.08 -5.32 -5.16
CA ARG A 78 -9.82 -6.46 -5.70
C ARG A 78 -10.66 -6.11 -6.93
N TYR A 79 -11.22 -4.90 -7.00
CA TYR A 79 -11.96 -4.44 -8.16
C TYR A 79 -11.09 -4.35 -9.41
N ILE A 80 -9.91 -3.72 -9.30
CA ILE A 80 -8.94 -3.65 -10.39
C ILE A 80 -8.45 -5.05 -10.73
N ALA A 81 -8.07 -5.84 -9.71
CA ALA A 81 -7.56 -7.20 -9.89
C ALA A 81 -8.51 -8.11 -10.68
N ARG A 82 -9.82 -8.08 -10.38
CA ARG A 82 -10.83 -8.87 -11.10
C ARG A 82 -10.94 -8.51 -12.59
N LYS A 83 -10.68 -7.26 -12.98
CA LYS A 83 -10.67 -6.87 -14.39
C LYS A 83 -9.48 -7.42 -15.18
N HIS A 84 -8.44 -7.88 -14.48
CA HIS A 84 -7.18 -8.31 -15.05
C HIS A 84 -6.77 -9.73 -14.63
N ASN A 85 -7.69 -10.51 -14.04
CA ASN A 85 -7.45 -11.88 -13.54
C ASN A 85 -6.28 -11.99 -12.53
N LEU A 86 -6.18 -11.03 -11.60
CA LEU A 86 -5.10 -10.95 -10.60
C LEU A 86 -5.56 -11.35 -9.17
N CYS A 87 -6.55 -12.24 -9.04
CA CYS A 87 -7.13 -12.65 -7.76
C CYS A 87 -6.77 -14.07 -7.30
N GLY A 88 -5.91 -14.78 -8.03
CA GLY A 88 -5.75 -16.23 -7.91
C GLY A 88 -6.76 -16.98 -8.79
N GLU A 89 -6.31 -18.04 -9.44
CA GLU A 89 -7.09 -18.85 -10.39
C GLU A 89 -7.58 -20.15 -9.75
N THR A 90 -6.81 -20.72 -8.82
CA THR A 90 -7.17 -21.93 -8.08
C THR A 90 -7.69 -21.60 -6.68
N GLU A 91 -8.38 -22.55 -6.05
CA GLU A 91 -8.83 -22.42 -4.65
C GLU A 91 -7.64 -22.14 -3.71
N ASP A 92 -6.52 -22.87 -3.88
CA ASP A 92 -5.32 -22.68 -3.06
C ASP A 92 -4.72 -21.27 -3.24
N GLU A 93 -4.67 -20.76 -4.48
CA GLU A 93 -4.20 -19.40 -4.74
C GLU A 93 -5.13 -18.36 -4.11
N GLN A 94 -6.45 -18.56 -4.18
CA GLN A 94 -7.44 -17.66 -3.59
C GLN A 94 -7.35 -17.64 -2.06
N VAL A 95 -7.19 -18.81 -1.42
CA VAL A 95 -6.95 -18.91 0.03
C VAL A 95 -5.69 -18.16 0.43
N ARG A 96 -4.60 -18.29 -0.35
CA ARG A 96 -3.35 -17.57 -0.08
C ARG A 96 -3.50 -16.07 -0.23
N VAL A 97 -4.22 -15.62 -1.26
CA VAL A 97 -4.58 -14.21 -1.47
C VAL A 97 -5.38 -13.66 -0.30
N ASP A 98 -6.40 -14.38 0.16
CA ASP A 98 -7.26 -13.93 1.24
C ASP A 98 -6.51 -13.84 2.58
N ILE A 99 -5.65 -14.82 2.90
CA ILE A 99 -4.79 -14.78 4.08
C ILE A 99 -3.85 -13.57 4.01
N MET A 100 -3.15 -13.38 2.87
CA MET A 100 -2.15 -12.34 2.74
C MET A 100 -2.73 -10.94 2.73
N GLU A 101 -3.90 -10.73 2.14
CA GLU A 101 -4.59 -9.45 2.18
C GLU A 101 -4.89 -9.02 3.63
N ASN A 102 -5.41 -9.95 4.44
CA ASN A 102 -5.79 -9.68 5.82
C ASN A 102 -4.57 -9.55 6.73
N GLN A 103 -3.60 -10.47 6.64
CA GLN A 103 -2.37 -10.40 7.42
C GLN A 103 -1.53 -9.16 7.07
N GLY A 104 -1.50 -8.76 5.80
CA GLY A 104 -0.87 -7.52 5.36
C GLY A 104 -1.54 -6.28 5.99
N MET A 105 -2.87 -6.28 6.11
CA MET A 105 -3.59 -5.19 6.78
C MET A 105 -3.26 -5.10 8.27
N ASP A 106 -3.17 -6.23 8.98
CA ASP A 106 -2.77 -6.24 10.39
C ASP A 106 -1.33 -5.74 10.58
N PHE A 107 -0.40 -6.19 9.72
CA PHE A 107 0.98 -5.73 9.74
C PHE A 107 1.08 -4.21 9.51
N ARG A 108 0.34 -3.71 8.52
CA ARG A 108 0.20 -2.27 8.25
C ARG A 108 -0.33 -1.52 9.48
N ASN A 109 -1.42 -2.00 10.08
CA ASN A 109 -2.07 -1.31 11.19
C ASN A 109 -1.15 -1.24 12.42
N GLY A 110 -0.37 -2.29 12.67
CA GLY A 110 0.68 -2.29 13.69
C GLY A 110 1.73 -1.20 13.44
N PHE A 111 2.22 -1.09 12.21
CA PHE A 111 3.23 -0.09 11.84
C PHE A 111 2.69 1.35 11.89
N VAL A 112 1.47 1.57 11.38
CA VAL A 112 0.79 2.88 11.44
C VAL A 112 0.55 3.30 12.88
N ARG A 113 0.13 2.37 13.75
CA ARG A 113 -0.06 2.65 15.19
C ARG A 113 1.23 3.14 15.84
N LEU A 114 2.39 2.55 15.49
CA LEU A 114 3.69 3.05 15.93
C LEU A 114 3.95 4.45 15.38
N CYS A 115 3.84 4.64 14.06
CA CYS A 115 4.24 5.88 13.38
C CYS A 115 3.43 7.11 13.82
N TYR A 116 2.18 6.94 14.24
CA TYR A 116 1.33 8.05 14.74
C TYR A 116 1.31 8.17 16.26
N ASN A 117 2.08 7.36 17.00
CA ASN A 117 2.09 7.41 18.46
C ASN A 117 2.91 8.61 18.98
N PRO A 118 2.41 9.41 19.93
CA PRO A 118 3.21 10.45 20.60
C PRO A 118 4.47 9.93 21.31
N GLU A 119 4.46 8.68 21.79
CA GLU A 119 5.60 7.97 22.41
C GLU A 119 6.41 7.13 21.40
N PHE A 120 6.43 7.51 20.11
CA PHE A 120 7.10 6.77 19.03
C PHE A 120 8.53 6.29 19.40
N ASP A 121 9.38 7.19 19.91
CA ASP A 121 10.79 6.86 20.22
C ASP A 121 10.93 5.81 21.33
N LYS A 122 9.98 5.78 22.28
CA LYS A 122 9.92 4.79 23.36
C LYS A 122 9.40 3.44 22.87
N MET A 123 8.46 3.44 21.91
CA MET A 123 7.86 2.21 21.38
C MET A 123 8.68 1.55 20.28
N LYS A 124 9.45 2.34 19.51
CA LYS A 124 10.23 1.86 18.35
C LYS A 124 11.15 0.67 18.67
N PRO A 125 11.93 0.66 19.77
CA PRO A 125 12.79 -0.50 20.10
C PRO A 125 12.00 -1.80 20.28
N GLY A 126 10.82 -1.73 20.93
CA GLY A 126 9.95 -2.89 21.12
C GLY A 126 9.40 -3.40 19.80
N TYR A 127 8.99 -2.50 18.89
CA TYR A 127 8.55 -2.88 17.55
C TYR A 127 9.67 -3.55 16.75
N LEU A 128 10.87 -2.97 16.74
CA LEU A 128 12.03 -3.52 16.02
C LEU A 128 12.48 -4.87 16.58
N LYS A 129 12.29 -5.13 17.86
CA LYS A 129 12.55 -6.45 18.46
C LYS A 129 11.59 -7.54 17.93
N MET A 130 10.34 -7.19 17.67
CA MET A 130 9.30 -8.13 17.20
C MET A 130 9.29 -8.30 15.67
N LEU A 131 9.79 -7.30 14.93
CA LEU A 131 9.74 -7.26 13.48
C LEU A 131 10.36 -8.50 12.80
N PRO A 132 11.54 -9.03 13.20
CA PRO A 132 12.12 -10.21 12.59
C PRO A 132 11.22 -11.45 12.65
N ASP A 133 10.51 -11.66 13.76
CA ASP A 133 9.61 -12.80 13.92
C ASP A 133 8.41 -12.72 12.96
N VAL A 134 7.88 -11.52 12.74
CA VAL A 134 6.81 -11.28 11.76
C VAL A 134 7.31 -11.47 10.33
N LEU A 135 8.49 -10.92 10.01
CA LEU A 135 9.10 -11.10 8.68
C LEU A 135 9.43 -12.56 8.38
N LYS A 136 9.84 -13.32 9.40
CA LYS A 136 10.04 -14.77 9.30
C LYS A 136 8.75 -15.50 8.92
N GLN A 137 7.59 -15.07 9.43
CA GLN A 137 6.29 -15.65 9.03
C GLN A 137 5.98 -15.38 7.56
N PHE A 138 6.18 -14.15 7.07
CA PHE A 138 6.00 -13.82 5.65
C PHE A 138 6.99 -14.56 4.75
N SER A 139 8.25 -14.63 5.16
CA SER A 139 9.30 -15.39 4.47
C SER A 139 8.94 -16.87 4.36
N ALA A 140 8.42 -17.47 5.44
CA ALA A 140 7.98 -18.86 5.44
C ALA A 140 6.73 -19.08 4.58
N PHE A 141 5.79 -18.13 4.61
CA PHE A 141 4.57 -18.20 3.79
C PHE A 141 4.87 -18.08 2.30
N LEU A 142 5.78 -17.18 1.90
CA LEU A 142 6.28 -17.08 0.52
C LEU A 142 6.98 -18.38 0.11
N GLY A 143 7.85 -18.92 0.97
CA GLY A 143 8.56 -20.16 0.71
C GLY A 143 9.43 -20.05 -0.54
N GLU A 144 9.25 -20.99 -1.46
CA GLU A 144 9.92 -21.04 -2.77
C GLU A 144 9.09 -20.42 -3.90
N ASN A 145 7.87 -19.95 -3.62
CA ASN A 145 7.02 -19.37 -4.64
C ASN A 145 7.61 -18.06 -5.17
N LYS A 146 7.34 -17.77 -6.45
CA LYS A 146 7.77 -16.52 -7.09
C LYS A 146 7.03 -15.31 -6.53
N TRP A 147 5.76 -15.49 -6.19
CA TRP A 147 4.82 -14.50 -5.67
C TRP A 147 4.03 -15.10 -4.50
N PHE A 148 3.35 -14.27 -3.71
CA PHE A 148 2.67 -14.73 -2.50
C PHE A 148 1.56 -15.75 -2.78
N ALA A 149 0.89 -15.69 -3.91
CA ALA A 149 -0.13 -16.66 -4.30
C ALA A 149 0.45 -17.93 -4.96
N GLY A 150 1.63 -17.85 -5.58
CA GLY A 150 2.22 -18.94 -6.36
C GLY A 150 3.17 -18.43 -7.44
N ASP A 151 3.07 -18.96 -8.66
CA ASP A 151 3.94 -18.58 -9.79
C ASP A 151 3.49 -17.30 -10.52
N LYS A 152 2.21 -16.94 -10.39
CA LYS A 152 1.60 -15.74 -10.99
C LYS A 152 1.42 -14.64 -9.95
N ILE A 153 1.68 -13.41 -10.38
CA ILE A 153 1.49 -12.22 -9.55
C ILE A 153 0.00 -11.95 -9.36
N THR A 154 -0.36 -11.52 -8.15
CA THR A 154 -1.73 -11.14 -7.77
C THR A 154 -1.71 -9.79 -7.07
N PHE A 155 -2.89 -9.23 -6.80
CA PHE A 155 -2.97 -7.90 -6.17
C PHE A 155 -2.34 -7.84 -4.76
N VAL A 156 -2.20 -8.98 -4.06
CA VAL A 156 -1.58 -9.01 -2.72
C VAL A 156 -0.08 -8.79 -2.78
N ASP A 157 0.58 -9.09 -3.90
CA ASP A 157 2.01 -8.79 -4.08
C ASP A 157 2.27 -7.29 -4.09
N PHE A 158 1.32 -6.48 -4.59
CA PHE A 158 1.40 -5.01 -4.56
C PHE A 158 1.21 -4.45 -3.16
N ILE A 159 0.32 -5.07 -2.37
CA ILE A 159 0.12 -4.71 -0.95
C ILE A 159 1.40 -5.05 -0.18
N MET A 160 1.91 -6.26 -0.34
CA MET A 160 3.08 -6.71 0.40
C MET A 160 4.37 -6.03 -0.03
N TYR A 161 4.56 -5.74 -1.31
CA TYR A 161 5.66 -4.90 -1.80
C TYR A 161 5.68 -3.57 -1.06
N GLU A 162 4.54 -2.86 -1.02
CA GLU A 162 4.44 -1.57 -0.34
C GLU A 162 4.82 -1.67 1.14
N LEU A 163 4.31 -2.69 1.83
CA LEU A 163 4.59 -2.87 3.25
C LEU A 163 6.06 -3.19 3.47
N LEU A 164 6.64 -4.13 2.73
CA LEU A 164 8.04 -4.52 2.87
C LEU A 164 8.97 -3.35 2.52
N ASP A 165 8.66 -2.55 1.48
CA ASP A 165 9.45 -1.36 1.13
C ASP A 165 9.39 -0.29 2.23
N GLN A 166 8.21 -0.01 2.80
CA GLN A 166 8.11 0.90 3.94
C GLN A 166 8.98 0.44 5.13
N HIS A 167 9.05 -0.86 5.39
CA HIS A 167 9.89 -1.41 6.46
C HIS A 167 11.38 -1.35 6.12
N ARG A 168 11.75 -1.58 4.86
CA ARG A 168 13.12 -1.35 4.36
C ARG A 168 13.52 0.12 4.49
N MET A 169 12.61 1.07 4.24
CA MET A 169 12.88 2.49 4.50
C MET A 169 13.00 2.81 6.00
N PHE A 170 12.20 2.14 6.86
CA PHE A 170 12.18 2.36 8.30
C PHE A 170 13.41 1.78 9.03
N GLN A 171 13.82 0.59 8.62
CA GLN A 171 14.95 -0.18 9.13
C GLN A 171 15.63 -0.89 7.94
N PRO A 172 16.66 -0.28 7.32
CA PRO A 172 17.28 -0.80 6.10
C PRO A 172 17.74 -2.25 6.14
N SER A 173 18.21 -2.71 7.30
CA SER A 173 18.70 -4.09 7.50
C SER A 173 17.61 -5.11 7.82
N CYS A 174 16.33 -4.73 7.89
CA CYS A 174 15.29 -5.65 8.42
C CYS A 174 15.05 -6.90 7.57
N LEU A 175 15.46 -6.87 6.30
CA LEU A 175 15.31 -7.99 5.36
C LEU A 175 16.61 -8.78 5.13
N ASP A 176 17.70 -8.48 5.84
CA ASP A 176 19.02 -9.06 5.55
C ASP A 176 19.03 -10.58 5.67
N ASP A 177 18.32 -11.11 6.67
CA ASP A 177 18.19 -12.54 6.95
C ASP A 177 17.14 -13.26 6.08
N PHE A 178 16.38 -12.52 5.25
CA PHE A 178 15.26 -13.06 4.47
C PHE A 178 15.50 -12.89 2.96
N LYS A 179 16.38 -13.75 2.40
CA LYS A 179 16.76 -13.67 0.98
C LYS A 179 15.56 -13.69 0.03
N ASN A 180 14.58 -14.56 0.26
CA ASN A 180 13.41 -14.67 -0.63
C ASN A 180 12.52 -13.41 -0.61
N LEU A 181 12.41 -12.71 0.53
CA LEU A 181 11.71 -11.42 0.59
C LEU A 181 12.48 -10.31 -0.14
N LYS A 182 13.81 -10.31 -0.07
CA LYS A 182 14.64 -9.39 -0.89
C LYS A 182 14.47 -9.68 -2.38
N ASP A 183 14.56 -10.96 -2.76
CA ASP A 183 14.37 -11.39 -4.15
C ASP A 183 12.95 -11.03 -4.67
N LEU A 184 11.92 -11.08 -3.81
CA LEU A 184 10.56 -10.63 -4.15
C LEU A 184 10.53 -9.13 -4.46
N LEU A 185 11.14 -8.29 -3.61
CA LEU A 185 11.21 -6.84 -3.84
C LEU A 185 11.94 -6.52 -5.14
N ASP A 186 13.12 -7.11 -5.34
CA ASP A 186 13.94 -6.90 -6.54
C ASP A 186 13.17 -7.33 -7.80
N ARG A 187 12.47 -8.46 -7.74
CA ARG A 187 11.64 -8.97 -8.83
C ARG A 187 10.45 -8.05 -9.14
N PHE A 188 9.80 -7.52 -8.11
CA PHE A 188 8.68 -6.59 -8.27
C PHE A 188 9.13 -5.26 -8.89
N GLU A 189 10.25 -4.71 -8.43
CA GLU A 189 10.84 -3.47 -8.95
C GLU A 189 11.37 -3.63 -10.39
N ALA A 190 11.71 -4.85 -10.80
CA ALA A 190 12.16 -5.18 -12.14
C ALA A 190 11.02 -5.39 -13.16
N LEU A 191 9.74 -5.41 -12.74
CA LEU A 191 8.60 -5.44 -13.68
C LEU A 191 8.64 -4.18 -14.54
N GLU A 192 8.51 -4.32 -15.87
CA GLU A 192 8.74 -3.23 -16.83
C GLU A 192 7.92 -1.98 -16.50
N GLU A 193 6.63 -2.16 -16.26
CA GLU A 193 5.67 -1.08 -15.95
C GLU A 193 5.98 -0.43 -14.60
N ILE A 194 6.43 -1.21 -13.62
CA ILE A 194 6.78 -0.71 -12.28
C ILE A 194 8.09 0.05 -12.33
N ALA A 195 9.12 -0.50 -12.98
CA ALA A 195 10.41 0.14 -13.17
C ALA A 195 10.27 1.47 -13.93
N ALA A 196 9.42 1.50 -14.96
CA ALA A 196 9.10 2.72 -15.70
C ALA A 196 8.36 3.74 -14.81
N TYR A 197 7.35 3.29 -14.05
CA TYR A 197 6.61 4.16 -13.14
C TYR A 197 7.53 4.78 -12.08
N MET A 198 8.39 3.98 -11.43
CA MET A 198 9.30 4.44 -10.37
C MET A 198 10.33 5.47 -10.83
N LYS A 199 10.64 5.51 -12.13
CA LYS A 199 11.51 6.53 -12.75
C LYS A 199 10.77 7.79 -13.21
N SER A 200 9.45 7.79 -13.16
CA SER A 200 8.62 8.91 -13.61
C SER A 200 8.32 9.90 -12.48
N ASP A 201 8.01 11.14 -12.84
CA ASP A 201 7.59 12.19 -11.89
C ASP A 201 6.26 11.88 -11.17
N ARG A 202 5.54 10.85 -11.62
CA ARG A 202 4.31 10.39 -10.95
C ARG A 202 4.59 9.51 -9.74
N PHE A 203 5.80 8.95 -9.60
CA PHE A 203 6.10 8.06 -8.49
C PHE A 203 6.24 8.82 -7.17
N MET A 204 5.37 8.48 -6.23
CA MET A 204 5.35 9.07 -4.91
C MET A 204 6.15 8.21 -3.91
N LYS A 205 7.45 8.49 -3.79
CA LYS A 205 8.33 7.81 -2.82
C LYS A 205 8.03 8.23 -1.37
N THR A 206 7.81 9.52 -1.16
CA THR A 206 7.54 10.15 0.13
C THR A 206 6.55 11.32 -0.05
N PRO A 207 5.86 11.76 1.02
CA PRO A 207 5.86 11.20 2.38
C PRO A 207 5.09 9.87 2.47
N VAL A 208 5.57 8.95 3.31
CA VAL A 208 4.89 7.67 3.59
C VAL A 208 3.58 7.90 4.35
N ASN A 209 3.64 8.75 5.36
CA ASN A 209 2.54 9.09 6.27
C ASN A 209 2.19 10.57 6.16
N ASN A 210 1.05 10.95 6.75
CA ASN A 210 0.61 12.35 6.76
C ASN A 210 1.38 13.16 7.81
N LYS A 211 1.31 14.50 7.71
CA LYS A 211 2.12 15.48 8.48
C LYS A 211 2.16 15.28 10.00
N MET A 212 1.14 14.65 10.59
CA MET A 212 0.98 14.38 12.02
C MET A 212 1.77 13.16 12.51
N ALA A 213 2.25 12.30 11.61
CA ALA A 213 3.03 11.14 12.00
C ALA A 213 4.42 11.54 12.50
N ARG A 214 4.99 10.73 13.39
CA ARG A 214 6.36 10.84 13.90
C ARG A 214 7.41 10.28 12.95
N TRP A 215 7.01 9.46 11.98
CA TRP A 215 7.90 8.92 10.96
C TRP A 215 7.27 8.94 9.57
N GLY A 216 8.08 9.24 8.56
CA GLY A 216 7.68 9.24 7.15
C GLY A 216 6.74 10.38 6.76
N ASN A 217 6.70 11.48 7.51
CA ASN A 217 5.78 12.60 7.31
C ASN A 217 6.35 13.75 6.45
N LYS A 218 7.57 13.59 5.92
CA LYS A 218 8.26 14.61 5.10
C LYS A 218 8.45 14.12 3.67
N LYS A 219 8.41 15.07 2.73
CA LYS A 219 8.79 14.84 1.34
C LYS A 219 10.31 14.90 1.23
N GLU A 220 10.88 13.96 0.50
CA GLU A 220 12.32 13.81 0.24
C GLU A 220 12.60 13.92 -1.26
#